data_AF-A0A5N7CIU3-F1
#
_entry.id   AF-A0A5N7CIU3-F1
#
_cell.length_a   1.000
_cell.length_b   1.000
_cell.length_c   1.000
_cell.angle_alpha   90.00
_cell.angle_beta   90.00
_cell.angle_gamma   90.00
#
_symmetry.space_group_name_H-M   'P 1'
#
loop_
_entity.id
_entity.type
_entity.pdbx_description
1 polymer ?
#
loop_
_entity_poly.entity_id
_entity_poly.type
_entity_poly.pdbx_seq_one_letter_code
_entity_poly.pdbx_strand_id
1 'polypeptide(L)'
;MNIQYLPTPKSIETILSTSISSFSAVAHEPVPTGGNHWSLYLTTPKYSIRLGMNPSYTVPATLNKGGSKGILIISDIPNTDMISASATKIVHLDVGRDLKVSEFVDPLVSEGRQLYEFDSEDPSCRFWVHDQMRLF
;
A
#
# COMPACT_ATOMS: atom_id res chain seq x y z
N MET A 1 8.50 10.32 10.21
CA MET A 1 7.51 9.22 10.26
C MET A 1 7.08 8.96 8.82
N ASN A 2 7.33 7.76 8.30
CA ASN A 2 7.07 7.43 6.87
C ASN A 2 5.75 6.69 6.66
N ILE A 3 4.86 6.71 7.66
CA ILE A 3 3.52 6.16 7.57
C ILE A 3 2.54 7.30 7.75
N GLN A 4 1.57 7.41 6.84
CA GLN A 4 0.51 8.39 6.90
C GLN A 4 -0.84 7.67 6.77
N TYR A 5 -1.76 8.01 7.66
CA TYR A 5 -3.14 7.60 7.54
C TYR A 5 -3.90 8.76 6.89
N LEU A 6 -4.49 8.54 5.70
CA LEU A 6 -5.34 9.58 5.09
C LEU A 6 -6.57 9.84 5.96
N PRO A 7 -7.16 11.05 5.91
CA PRO A 7 -8.33 11.39 6.70
C PRO A 7 -9.41 10.31 6.60
N THR A 8 -9.71 9.71 7.74
CA THR A 8 -10.74 8.69 7.90
C THR A 8 -11.56 9.05 9.13
N PRO A 9 -12.88 8.78 9.15
CA PRO A 9 -13.68 8.88 10.36
C PRO A 9 -13.30 7.82 11.42
N LYS A 10 -12.44 6.83 11.08
CA LYS A 10 -12.04 5.74 11.96
C LYS A 10 -10.75 6.09 12.71
N SER A 11 -10.60 5.60 13.94
CA SER A 11 -9.29 5.65 14.61
C SER A 11 -8.32 4.67 13.94
N ILE A 12 -7.02 4.92 14.11
CA ILE A 12 -5.96 4.00 13.65
C ILE A 12 -6.14 2.62 14.28
N GLU A 13 -6.47 2.56 15.57
CA GLU A 13 -6.74 1.32 16.30
C GLU A 13 -7.91 0.53 15.68
N THR A 14 -8.98 1.23 15.28
CA THR A 14 -10.11 0.61 14.56
C THR A 14 -9.68 0.06 13.21
N ILE A 15 -8.87 0.81 12.44
CA ILE A 15 -8.35 0.33 11.16
C ILE A 15 -7.53 -0.95 11.36
N LEU A 16 -6.56 -0.93 12.28
CA LEU A 16 -5.64 -2.04 12.50
C LEU A 16 -6.33 -3.28 13.06
N SER A 17 -7.35 -3.11 13.90
CA SER A 17 -8.10 -4.23 14.48
C SER A 17 -9.17 -4.83 13.55
N THR A 18 -9.42 -4.22 12.39
CA THR A 18 -10.44 -4.68 11.44
C THR A 18 -10.06 -6.00 10.78
N SER A 19 -10.98 -6.96 10.79
CA SER A 19 -10.83 -8.22 10.07
C SER A 19 -10.96 -8.05 8.56
N ILE A 20 -10.09 -8.75 7.83
CA ILE A 20 -10.10 -8.77 6.36
C ILE A 20 -10.74 -10.07 5.85
N SER A 21 -11.37 -9.98 4.69
CA SER A 21 -11.93 -11.10 3.94
C SER A 21 -11.07 -11.52 2.74
N SER A 22 -10.26 -10.60 2.20
CA SER A 22 -9.33 -10.90 1.11
C SER A 22 -8.19 -9.90 1.03
N PHE A 23 -7.12 -10.31 0.35
CA PHE A 23 -5.96 -9.51 0.04
C PHE A 23 -5.78 -9.44 -1.47
N SER A 24 -5.40 -8.30 -2.02
CA SER A 24 -5.17 -8.15 -3.45
C SER A 24 -4.01 -7.21 -3.75
N ALA A 25 -3.14 -7.61 -4.67
CA ALA A 25 -2.19 -6.72 -5.32
C ALA A 25 -2.86 -6.13 -6.57
N VAL A 26 -2.93 -4.80 -6.65
CA VAL A 26 -3.67 -4.09 -7.70
C VAL A 26 -2.73 -3.17 -8.46
N ALA A 27 -2.73 -3.32 -9.79
CA ALA A 27 -2.15 -2.35 -10.69
C ALA A 27 -3.20 -1.32 -11.06
N HIS A 28 -2.83 -0.05 -11.01
CA HIS A 28 -3.64 1.08 -11.46
C HIS A 28 -3.19 1.57 -12.83
N GLU A 29 -3.87 2.59 -13.33
CA GLU A 29 -3.53 3.27 -14.58
C GLU A 29 -2.03 3.57 -14.71
N PRO A 30 -1.49 3.49 -15.94
CA PRO A 30 -0.11 3.81 -16.20
C PRO A 30 0.21 5.26 -15.81
N VAL A 31 1.41 5.48 -15.25
CA VAL A 31 1.90 6.83 -15.03
C VAL A 31 2.52 7.39 -16.31
N PRO A 32 2.56 8.73 -16.53
CA PRO A 32 3.02 9.33 -17.78
C PRO A 32 4.43 8.91 -18.22
N THR A 33 5.29 8.52 -17.28
CA THR A 33 6.67 8.06 -17.51
C THR A 33 6.76 6.57 -17.88
N GLY A 34 5.63 5.88 -18.02
CA GLY A 34 5.57 4.43 -18.23
C GLY A 34 5.49 3.64 -16.92
N GLY A 35 5.05 2.38 -17.02
CA GLY A 35 4.76 1.52 -15.87
C GLY A 35 3.42 1.84 -15.18
N ASN A 36 3.06 1.06 -14.17
CA ASN A 36 1.80 1.21 -13.43
C ASN A 36 2.11 1.52 -11.96
N HIS A 37 1.25 2.32 -11.33
CA HIS A 37 1.23 2.39 -9.88
C HIS A 37 0.59 1.11 -9.32
N TRP A 38 1.26 0.46 -8.37
CA TRP A 38 0.74 -0.71 -7.68
C TRP A 38 0.41 -0.41 -6.22
N SER A 39 -0.61 -1.06 -5.70
CA SER A 39 -1.01 -0.95 -4.30
C SER A 39 -1.55 -2.27 -3.78
N LEU A 40 -1.55 -2.40 -2.47
CA LEU A 40 -2.15 -3.53 -1.78
C LEU A 40 -3.52 -3.14 -1.25
N TYR A 41 -4.48 -4.04 -1.38
CA TYR A 41 -5.84 -3.88 -0.92
C TYR A 41 -6.17 -4.98 0.09
N LEU A 42 -6.52 -4.57 1.29
CA LEU A 42 -7.03 -5.40 2.37
C LEU A 42 -8.54 -5.19 2.41
N THR A 43 -9.28 -6.10 1.80
CA THR A 43 -10.73 -5.98 1.67
C THR A 43 -11.40 -6.52 2.92
N THR A 44 -12.38 -5.78 3.41
CA THR A 44 -13.29 -6.14 4.50
C THR A 44 -14.68 -6.36 3.90
N PRO A 45 -15.66 -6.88 4.68
CA PRO A 45 -17.03 -7.01 4.17
C PRO A 45 -17.71 -5.70 3.73
N LYS A 46 -17.19 -4.53 4.13
CA LYS A 46 -17.85 -3.22 3.91
C LYS A 46 -17.04 -2.23 3.07
N TYR A 47 -15.73 -2.37 3.05
CA TYR A 47 -14.80 -1.45 2.39
C TYR A 47 -13.44 -2.12 2.26
N SER A 48 -12.50 -1.48 1.58
CA SER A 48 -11.10 -1.92 1.58
C SER A 48 -10.20 -0.88 2.22
N ILE A 49 -9.12 -1.35 2.81
CA ILE A 49 -7.99 -0.52 3.24
C ILE A 49 -6.90 -0.71 2.22
N ARG A 50 -6.45 0.39 1.63
CA ARG A 50 -5.33 0.40 0.69
C ARG A 50 -4.04 0.71 1.45
N LEU A 51 -3.02 -0.10 1.19
CA LEU A 51 -1.63 0.19 1.54
C LEU A 51 -0.91 0.60 0.25
N GLY A 52 -0.60 1.89 0.12
CA GLY A 52 0.07 2.45 -1.05
C GLY A 52 1.43 3.04 -0.66
N MET A 53 2.48 2.68 -1.38
CA MET A 53 3.79 3.31 -1.21
C MET A 53 3.95 4.41 -2.27
N ASN A 54 4.14 5.64 -1.82
CA ASN A 54 4.24 6.82 -2.68
C ASN A 54 5.57 7.54 -2.48
N PRO A 55 6.22 8.05 -3.53
CA PRO A 55 7.37 8.94 -3.37
C PRO A 55 6.95 10.23 -2.65
N SER A 56 7.78 10.69 -1.72
CA SER A 56 7.56 11.96 -1.02
C SER A 56 7.86 13.18 -1.90
N TYR A 57 8.73 13.02 -2.92
CA TYR A 57 9.30 14.08 -3.78
C TYR A 57 10.00 15.24 -3.07
N THR A 58 9.89 15.32 -1.75
CA THR A 58 10.31 16.45 -0.92
C THR A 58 11.39 16.06 0.08
N VAL A 59 11.49 14.78 0.41
CA VAL A 59 12.53 14.25 1.30
C VAL A 59 13.51 13.44 0.44
N PRO A 60 14.75 13.91 0.27
CA PRO A 60 15.75 13.19 -0.52
C PRO A 60 16.01 11.77 -0.01
N ALA A 61 16.17 10.84 -0.94
CA ALA A 61 16.67 9.50 -0.65
C ALA A 61 18.12 9.55 -0.15
N THR A 62 18.50 8.55 0.65
CA THR A 62 19.84 8.42 1.23
C THR A 62 20.74 7.50 0.39
N LEU A 63 20.17 6.44 -0.19
CA LEU A 63 20.88 5.44 -1.00
C LEU A 63 20.68 5.69 -2.50
N ASN A 64 19.45 6.04 -2.91
CA ASN A 64 19.10 6.25 -4.31
C ASN A 64 19.32 7.72 -4.69
N LYS A 65 20.53 8.06 -5.16
CA LYS A 65 20.89 9.45 -5.50
C LYS A 65 19.91 10.05 -6.51
N GLY A 66 19.37 11.24 -6.19
CA GLY A 66 18.37 11.92 -7.02
C GLY A 66 16.93 11.47 -6.75
N GLY A 67 16.75 10.36 -6.05
CA GLY A 67 15.46 9.83 -5.63
C GLY A 67 14.86 10.51 -4.40
N SER A 68 13.78 9.94 -3.88
CA SER A 68 13.10 10.44 -2.69
C SER A 68 12.69 9.31 -1.74
N LYS A 69 12.56 9.62 -0.45
CA LYS A 69 12.00 8.67 0.51
C LYS A 69 10.55 8.38 0.17
N GLY A 70 10.15 7.14 0.41
CA GLY A 70 8.76 6.71 0.31
C GLY A 70 7.93 7.09 1.53
N ILE A 71 6.63 7.18 1.29
CA ILE A 71 5.59 7.36 2.28
C ILE A 71 4.61 6.20 2.11
N LEU A 72 4.49 5.35 3.14
CA LEU A 72 3.44 4.36 3.24
C LEU A 72 2.14 5.06 3.61
N ILE A 73 1.23 5.15 2.67
CA ILE A 73 -0.10 5.71 2.84
C ILE A 73 -1.07 4.57 3.12
N ILE A 74 -1.76 4.65 4.25
CA ILE A 74 -2.83 3.74 4.65
C ILE A 74 -4.14 4.51 4.55
N SER A 75 -5.05 4.05 3.71
CA SER A 75 -6.28 4.78 3.40
C SER A 75 -7.48 3.87 3.23
N ASP A 76 -8.63 4.27 3.77
CA ASP A 76 -9.90 3.67 3.42
C ASP A 76 -10.25 3.97 1.95
N ILE A 77 -10.72 2.96 1.23
CA ILE A 77 -11.32 3.11 -0.08
C ILE A 77 -12.83 3.27 0.12
N PRO A 78 -13.47 4.27 -0.51
CA PRO A 78 -14.91 4.50 -0.38
C PRO A 78 -15.71 3.21 -0.59
N ASN A 79 -16.73 3.02 0.26
CA ASN A 79 -17.48 1.76 0.42
C ASN A 79 -18.12 1.21 -0.87
N THR A 80 -18.25 2.01 -1.93
CA THR A 80 -18.92 1.59 -3.17
C THR A 80 -18.01 0.77 -4.08
N ASP A 81 -16.70 0.99 -4.05
CA ASP A 81 -15.86 0.53 -5.14
C ASP A 81 -15.03 -0.71 -4.77
N MET A 82 -14.78 -0.94 -3.47
CA MET A 82 -13.92 -2.00 -2.88
C MET A 82 -12.48 -2.03 -3.42
N ILE A 83 -12.28 -1.91 -4.72
CA ILE A 83 -11.05 -1.65 -5.45
C ILE A 83 -11.24 -0.34 -6.22
N SER A 84 -10.16 0.44 -6.43
CA SER A 84 -10.29 1.70 -7.18
C SER A 84 -10.74 1.46 -8.63
N ALA A 85 -11.59 2.35 -9.15
CA ALA A 85 -12.04 2.34 -10.55
C ALA A 85 -10.88 2.43 -11.58
N SER A 86 -9.70 2.93 -11.18
CA SER A 86 -8.50 2.98 -12.02
C SER A 86 -7.74 1.64 -12.07
N ALA A 87 -8.25 0.57 -11.47
CA ALA A 87 -7.60 -0.74 -11.48
C ALA A 87 -7.55 -1.32 -12.91
N THR A 88 -6.34 -1.61 -13.38
CA THR A 88 -6.10 -2.24 -14.68
C THR A 88 -5.74 -3.72 -14.57
N LYS A 89 -5.28 -4.16 -13.39
CA LYS A 89 -5.02 -5.56 -13.08
C LYS A 89 -5.22 -5.83 -11.59
N ILE A 90 -5.85 -6.95 -11.26
CA ILE A 90 -6.06 -7.40 -9.89
C ILE A 90 -5.50 -8.81 -9.77
N VAL A 91 -4.66 -9.02 -8.76
CA VAL A 91 -4.16 -10.34 -8.37
C VAL A 91 -4.67 -10.60 -6.96
N HIS A 92 -5.61 -11.54 -6.84
CA HIS A 92 -6.19 -11.94 -5.57
C HIS A 92 -5.28 -12.95 -4.86
N LEU A 93 -5.18 -12.81 -3.54
CA LEU A 93 -4.52 -13.75 -2.67
C LEU A 93 -5.53 -14.17 -1.59
N ASP A 94 -5.65 -15.48 -1.42
CA ASP A 94 -6.48 -16.05 -0.36
C ASP A 94 -5.82 -15.78 0.99
N VAL A 95 -6.62 -15.35 1.94
CA VAL A 95 -6.17 -15.05 3.31
C VAL A 95 -6.80 -16.04 4.29
N GLY A 96 -6.07 -16.33 5.37
CA GLY A 96 -6.61 -17.08 6.48
C GLY A 96 -7.85 -16.41 7.08
N ARG A 97 -8.69 -17.19 7.77
CA ARG A 97 -9.84 -16.63 8.50
C ARG A 97 -9.35 -15.74 9.64
N ASP A 98 -10.13 -14.70 9.92
CA ASP A 98 -9.96 -13.81 11.08
C ASP A 98 -8.66 -13.00 11.12
N LEU A 99 -7.91 -12.93 10.01
CA LEU A 99 -6.76 -12.03 9.91
C LEU A 99 -7.20 -10.57 10.00
N LYS A 100 -6.40 -9.77 10.69
CA LYS A 100 -6.62 -8.34 10.89
C LYS A 100 -5.67 -7.54 10.02
N VAL A 101 -6.01 -6.27 9.81
CA VAL A 101 -5.14 -5.33 9.09
C VAL A 101 -3.77 -5.20 9.76
N SER A 102 -3.70 -5.25 11.09
CA SER A 102 -2.45 -5.26 11.86
C SER A 102 -1.49 -6.37 11.43
N GLU A 103 -2.01 -7.56 11.09
CA GLU A 103 -1.21 -8.70 10.64
C GLU A 103 -0.48 -8.42 9.30
N PHE A 104 -0.89 -7.38 8.56
CA PHE A 104 -0.23 -6.93 7.35
C PHE A 104 0.60 -5.67 7.59
N VAL A 105 0.14 -4.75 8.44
CA VAL A 105 0.85 -3.50 8.71
C VAL A 105 2.07 -3.71 9.63
N ASP A 106 1.95 -4.53 10.66
CA ASP A 106 3.01 -4.73 11.66
C ASP A 106 4.26 -5.39 11.06
N PRO A 107 4.17 -6.41 10.19
CA PRO A 107 5.34 -6.93 9.46
C PRO A 107 6.02 -5.88 8.59
N LEU A 108 5.26 -4.99 7.94
CA LEU A 108 5.86 -3.91 7.14
C LEU A 108 6.72 -3.01 8.01
N VAL A 109 6.24 -2.66 9.21
CA VAL A 109 6.95 -1.76 10.13
C VAL A 109 8.17 -2.43 10.76
N SER A 110 8.00 -3.66 11.25
CA SER A 110 9.06 -4.42 11.92
C SER A 110 10.22 -4.78 10.99
N GLU A 111 9.91 -5.06 9.71
CA GLU A 111 10.91 -5.33 8.67
C GLU A 111 11.42 -4.06 7.96
N GLY A 112 11.03 -2.86 8.43
CA GLY A 112 11.50 -1.60 7.88
C GLY A 112 11.02 -1.29 6.45
N ARG A 113 9.95 -1.92 5.97
CA ARG A 113 9.44 -1.79 4.60
C ARG A 113 8.84 -0.40 4.31
N GLN A 114 8.48 0.35 5.34
CA GLN A 114 8.10 1.76 5.29
C GLN A 114 9.29 2.70 5.02
N LEU A 115 10.53 2.21 5.09
CA LEU A 115 11.76 2.99 4.82
C LEU A 115 12.19 2.93 3.35
N TYR A 116 11.33 2.41 2.47
CA TYR A 116 11.57 2.31 1.03
C TYR A 116 11.99 3.67 0.43
N GLU A 117 12.93 3.64 -0.51
CA GLU A 117 13.38 4.81 -1.25
C GLU A 117 13.12 4.59 -2.74
N PHE A 118 12.53 5.60 -3.37
CA PHE A 118 12.29 5.60 -4.80
C PHE A 118 13.55 6.08 -5.53
N ASP A 119 13.82 5.48 -6.68
CA ASP A 119 14.80 6.00 -7.63
C ASP A 119 14.16 7.17 -8.42
N SER A 120 14.99 8.12 -8.85
CA SER A 120 14.60 9.15 -9.82
C SER A 120 14.28 8.61 -11.20
N GLU A 121 14.89 7.48 -11.61
CA GLU A 121 14.72 6.91 -12.95
C GLU A 121 13.49 5.99 -13.06
N ASP A 122 13.15 5.30 -11.97
CA ASP A 122 11.95 4.46 -11.86
C ASP A 122 11.22 4.73 -10.54
N PRO A 123 10.30 5.71 -10.51
CA PRO A 123 9.50 6.00 -9.33
C PRO A 123 8.38 4.96 -9.10
N SER A 124 8.42 3.79 -9.75
CA SER A 124 7.39 2.77 -9.59
C SER A 124 7.48 2.08 -8.24
N CYS A 125 6.33 1.96 -7.59
CA CYS A 125 6.14 1.18 -6.37
C CYS A 125 5.96 -0.34 -6.66
N ARG A 126 6.10 -0.79 -7.91
CA ARG A 126 5.93 -2.21 -8.28
C ARG A 126 6.86 -3.13 -7.49
N PHE A 127 8.12 -2.72 -7.30
CA PHE A 127 9.11 -3.51 -6.56
C PHE A 127 8.78 -3.57 -5.09
N TRP A 128 8.34 -2.45 -4.52
CA TRP A 128 7.82 -2.43 -3.16
C TRP A 128 6.65 -3.41 -2.99
N VAL A 129 5.64 -3.37 -3.85
CA VAL A 129 4.49 -4.30 -3.78
C VAL A 129 4.92 -5.75 -3.91
N HIS A 130 5.78 -6.06 -4.88
CA HIS A 130 6.32 -7.40 -5.09
C HIS A 130 7.05 -7.92 -3.84
N ASP A 131 7.87 -7.08 -3.21
CA ASP A 131 8.64 -7.48 -2.03
C ASP A 131 7.75 -7.78 -0.82
N GLN A 132 6.60 -7.12 -0.70
CA GLN A 132 5.65 -7.41 0.38
C GLN A 132 4.97 -8.77 0.20
N MET A 133 4.86 -9.29 -1.03
CA MET A 133 4.34 -10.64 -1.27
C MET A 133 5.20 -11.73 -0.65
N ARG A 134 6.45 -11.43 -0.26
CA ARG A 134 7.34 -12.37 0.43
C ARG A 134 7.19 -12.33 1.96
N LEU A 135 6.43 -11.37 2.48
CA LEU A 135 6.17 -11.20 3.92
C LEU A 135 4.83 -11.79 4.38
N PHE A 136 3.90 -11.98 3.45
CA PHE A 136 2.53 -12.42 3.71
C PHE A 136 2.29 -13.83 3.17
#